data_AF-A0A929CY28-F1
#
_entry.id   AF-A0A929CY28-F1
#
_cell.length_a   1.000
_cell.length_b   1.000
_cell.length_c   1.000
_cell.angle_alpha   90.00
_cell.angle_beta   90.00
_cell.angle_gamma   90.00
#
_symmetry.space_group_name_H-M   'P 1'
#
loop_
_entity.id
_entity.type
_entity.pdbx_description
1 polymer ?
#
loop_
_entity_poly.entity_id
_entity_poly.type
_entity_poly.pdbx_seq_one_letter_code
_entity_poly.pdbx_strand_id
1 'polypeptide(L)'
;MKLRPYQREVARAVLDSIQYRRGLTLSVEIARQGGKNELSAHLELLLLTLFMAQGGNLIKCSPTFKPQTIISMQRLKERLDEFGFNGIYHTEMG
;
A
#
# COMPACT_ATOMS: atom_id res chain seq x y z
N MET A 1 3.78 -7.82 10.20
CA MET A 1 5.21 -8.00 9.82
C MET A 1 5.97 -6.68 10.02
N LYS A 2 7.29 -6.67 10.27
CA LYS A 2 8.06 -5.42 10.50
C LYS A 2 8.85 -5.04 9.24
N LEU A 3 8.70 -3.80 8.77
CA LEU A 3 9.49 -3.27 7.63
C LEU A 3 10.98 -3.18 7.97
N ARG A 4 11.82 -3.56 7.02
CA ARG A 4 13.28 -3.39 7.09
C ARG A 4 13.65 -1.89 7.10
N PRO A 5 14.82 -1.51 7.63
CA PRO A 5 15.22 -0.09 7.72
C PRO A 5 15.07 0.70 6.42
N TYR A 6 15.58 0.18 5.30
CA TYR A 6 15.45 0.86 3.99
C TYR A 6 13.99 0.99 3.52
N GLN A 7 13.13 0.01 3.81
CA GLN A 7 11.70 0.10 3.48
C GLN A 7 11.02 1.19 4.31
N ARG A 8 11.45 1.38 5.56
CA ARG A 8 10.93 2.44 6.44
C ARG A 8 11.32 3.83 5.96
N GLU A 9 12.52 3.99 5.39
CA GLU A 9 12.94 5.26 4.79
C GLU A 9 12.03 5.65 3.63
N VAL A 10 11.75 4.69 2.73
CA VAL A 10 10.81 4.92 1.64
C VAL A 10 9.41 5.24 2.18
N ALA A 11 8.91 4.47 3.15
CA ALA A 11 7.60 4.73 3.75
C ALA A 11 7.51 6.13 4.36
N ARG A 12 8.55 6.57 5.08
CA ARG A 12 8.62 7.92 5.68
C ARG A 12 8.61 9.01 4.62
N ALA A 13 9.38 8.86 3.54
CA ALA A 13 9.40 9.85 2.46
C ALA A 13 8.02 10.00 1.78
N VAL A 14 7.32 8.87 1.57
CA VAL A 14 5.96 8.86 1.03
C VAL A 14 4.99 9.56 2.00
N LEU A 15 5.02 9.19 3.29
CA LEU A 15 4.13 9.75 4.30
C LEU A 15 4.36 11.24 4.54
N ASP A 16 5.61 11.70 4.54
CA ASP A 16 5.95 13.12 4.67
C ASP A 16 5.37 13.93 3.49
N SER A 17 5.53 13.43 2.26
CA SER A 17 4.96 14.07 1.07
C SER A 17 3.44 14.21 1.16
N ILE A 18 2.75 13.18 1.66
CA ILE A 18 1.29 13.18 1.84
C ILE A 18 0.88 14.13 2.97
N GLN A 19 1.49 14.02 4.15
CA GLN A 19 1.15 14.79 5.34
C GLN A 19 1.31 16.30 5.10
N TYR A 20 2.39 16.69 4.44
CA TYR A 20 2.68 18.09 4.13
C TYR A 20 2.17 18.53 2.75
N ARG A 21 1.39 17.68 2.05
CA ARG A 21 0.78 17.94 0.75
C ARG A 21 1.79 18.49 -0.28
N ARG A 22 2.99 17.91 -0.31
CA ARG A 22 4.11 18.40 -1.13
C ARG A 22 3.96 18.09 -2.62
N GLY A 23 3.10 17.16 -3.00
CA GLY A 23 2.88 16.77 -4.40
C GLY A 23 4.10 16.12 -5.07
N LEU A 24 4.99 15.48 -4.29
CA LEU A 24 6.21 14.89 -4.83
C LEU A 24 5.92 13.62 -5.64
N THR A 25 6.66 13.43 -6.73
CA THR A 25 6.79 12.15 -7.42
C THR A 25 8.04 11.46 -6.91
N LEU A 26 7.89 10.26 -6.34
CA LEU A 26 9.00 9.49 -5.76
C LEU A 26 9.28 8.26 -6.62
N SER A 27 10.53 8.12 -7.08
CA SER A 27 11.01 6.89 -7.71
C SER A 27 11.86 6.12 -6.70
N VAL A 28 11.66 4.80 -6.63
CA VAL A 28 12.30 3.95 -5.63
C VAL A 28 12.88 2.72 -6.32
N GLU A 29 14.21 2.59 -6.26
CA GLU A 29 14.90 1.40 -6.73
C GLU A 29 15.17 0.45 -5.55
N ILE A 30 14.73 -0.80 -5.69
CA ILE A 30 14.90 -1.84 -4.67
C ILE A 30 15.44 -3.08 -5.36
N ALA A 31 16.39 -3.76 -4.71
CA ALA A 31 16.91 -5.04 -5.15
C ALA A 31 15.79 -6.06 -5.45
N ARG A 32 16.05 -6.99 -6.36
CA ARG A 32 15.12 -8.08 -6.66
C ARG A 32 14.76 -8.82 -5.36
N GLN A 33 13.47 -9.05 -5.15
CA GLN A 33 12.91 -9.64 -3.90
C GLN A 33 13.18 -8.83 -2.62
N GLY A 34 13.60 -7.57 -2.70
CA GLY A 34 13.79 -6.66 -1.55
C GLY A 34 12.48 -6.17 -0.90
N GLY A 35 11.39 -6.92 -1.02
CA GLY A 35 10.14 -6.61 -0.31
C GLY A 35 9.39 -5.37 -0.80
N LYS A 36 9.55 -4.95 -2.06
CA LYS A 36 8.79 -3.78 -2.61
C LYS A 36 7.27 -3.92 -2.46
N ASN A 37 6.75 -5.15 -2.63
CA ASN A 37 5.32 -5.41 -2.53
C ASN A 37 4.81 -5.36 -1.08
N GLU A 38 5.64 -5.78 -0.12
CA GLU A 38 5.32 -5.70 1.31
C GLU A 38 5.24 -4.25 1.77
N LEU A 39 6.21 -3.43 1.33
CA LEU A 39 6.20 -2.00 1.56
C LEU A 39 4.93 -1.35 0.99
N SER A 40 4.57 -1.67 -0.25
CA SER A 40 3.35 -1.17 -0.89
C SER A 40 2.09 -1.53 -0.10
N ALA A 41 1.94 -2.80 0.30
CA ALA A 41 0.77 -3.26 1.06
C ALA A 41 0.64 -2.56 2.42
N HIS A 42 1.75 -2.30 3.13
CA HIS A 42 1.72 -1.53 4.37
C HIS A 42 1.34 -0.07 4.16
N LEU A 43 1.82 0.57 3.08
CA LEU A 43 1.42 1.94 2.74
C LEU A 43 -0.07 2.01 2.41
N GLU A 44 -0.57 1.06 1.61
CA GLU A 44 -2.00 0.95 1.27
C GLU A 44 -2.87 0.80 2.51
N LEU A 45 -2.56 -0.17 3.37
CA LEU A 45 -3.27 -0.40 4.63
C LEU A 45 -3.29 0.85 5.51
N LEU A 46 -2.11 1.47 5.73
CA LEU A 46 -1.98 2.64 6.58
C LEU A 46 -2.79 3.82 6.03
N LEU A 47 -2.68 4.10 4.74
CA LEU A 47 -3.37 5.24 4.13
C LEU A 47 -4.88 5.04 4.11
N LEU A 48 -5.37 3.84 3.76
CA LEU A 48 -6.80 3.53 3.85
C LEU A 48 -7.32 3.69 5.28
N THR A 49 -6.53 3.31 6.28
CA THR A 49 -6.88 3.47 7.68
C THR A 49 -6.94 4.94 8.10
N LEU A 50 -5.89 5.72 7.79
CA LEU A 50 -5.81 7.14 8.18
C LEU A 50 -6.88 8.00 7.53
N PHE A 51 -7.25 7.68 6.28
CA PHE A 51 -8.24 8.44 5.51
C PHE A 51 -9.62 7.80 5.49
N MET A 52 -9.88 6.77 6.32
CA MET A 52 -11.15 6.03 6.32
C MET A 52 -12.38 6.93 6.52
N ALA A 53 -12.29 7.94 7.39
CA ALA A 53 -13.40 8.88 7.65
C ALA A 53 -13.51 10.00 6.60
N GLN A 54 -12.38 10.39 5.99
CA GLN A 54 -12.35 11.45 4.97
C GLN A 54 -12.77 10.93 3.60
N GLY A 55 -12.53 9.65 3.32
CA GLY A 55 -12.64 9.05 2.00
C GLY A 55 -11.49 9.44 1.07
N GLY A 56 -11.53 8.90 -0.15
CA GLY A 56 -10.53 9.13 -1.19
C GLY A 56 -10.23 7.89 -2.01
N ASN A 57 -9.43 8.06 -3.06
CA ASN A 57 -9.04 6.98 -3.96
C ASN A 57 -7.54 6.71 -3.86
N LEU A 58 -7.18 5.45 -3.63
CA LEU A 58 -5.81 4.97 -3.74
C LEU A 58 -5.68 4.09 -4.98
N ILE A 59 -4.82 4.47 -5.92
CA ILE A 59 -4.67 3.79 -7.20
C ILE A 59 -3.36 3.00 -7.21
N LYS A 60 -3.45 1.71 -7.49
CA LYS A 60 -2.29 0.83 -7.67
C LYS A 60 -2.20 0.30 -9.09
N CYS A 61 -1.06 0.56 -9.73
CA CYS A 61 -0.76 0.02 -11.05
C CYS A 61 0.19 -1.17 -10.93
N SER A 62 -0.05 -2.20 -11.72
CA SER A 62 0.83 -3.36 -11.87
C SER A 62 1.05 -3.66 -13.35
N PRO A 63 2.22 -4.18 -13.76
CA PRO A 63 2.52 -4.50 -15.15
C PRO A 63 1.50 -5.39 -15.89
N THR A 64 0.83 -6.30 -15.17
CA THR A 64 -0.20 -7.19 -15.74
C THR A 64 -1.36 -7.34 -14.76
N PHE A 65 -2.58 -7.48 -15.29
CA PHE A 65 -3.75 -7.73 -14.44
C PHE A 65 -3.67 -9.11 -13.79
N LYS A 66 -3.53 -10.17 -14.61
CA LYS A 66 -3.24 -11.53 -14.14
C LYS A 66 -1.76 -11.88 -14.36
N PRO A 67 -1.04 -12.41 -13.36
CA PRO A 67 -1.48 -12.63 -11.98
C PRO A 67 -1.22 -11.45 -11.04
N GLN A 68 -0.49 -10.40 -11.47
CA GLN A 68 0.15 -9.46 -10.54
C GLN A 68 -0.85 -8.58 -9.77
N THR A 69 -1.84 -7.98 -10.44
CA THR A 69 -2.86 -7.18 -9.76
C THR A 69 -3.67 -8.05 -8.79
N ILE A 70 -4.08 -9.25 -9.20
CA ILE A 70 -4.84 -10.17 -8.34
C ILE A 70 -4.05 -10.53 -7.08
N ILE A 71 -2.77 -10.89 -7.21
CA ILE A 71 -1.91 -11.20 -6.06
C ILE A 71 -1.78 -9.98 -5.14
N SER A 72 -1.66 -8.78 -5.70
CA SER A 72 -1.60 -7.56 -4.89
C SER A 72 -2.90 -7.30 -4.13
N MET A 73 -4.05 -7.45 -4.77
CA MET A 73 -5.36 -7.29 -4.12
C MET A 73 -5.52 -8.30 -3.00
N GLN A 74 -5.19 -9.58 -3.24
CA GLN A 74 -5.27 -10.62 -2.23
C GLN A 74 -4.38 -10.30 -1.01
N ARG A 75 -3.14 -9.86 -1.23
CA ARG A 75 -2.26 -9.45 -0.13
C ARG A 75 -2.81 -8.28 0.67
N LEU A 76 -3.40 -7.29 0.01
CA LEU A 76 -4.01 -6.17 0.72
C LEU A 76 -5.19 -6.64 1.58
N LYS A 77 -6.05 -7.52 1.05
CA LYS A 77 -7.14 -8.14 1.83
C LYS A 77 -6.62 -8.87 3.05
N GLU A 78 -5.61 -9.74 2.89
CA GLU A 78 -4.99 -10.45 4.01
C GLU A 78 -4.46 -9.48 5.09
N ARG A 79 -3.81 -8.39 4.69
CA ARG A 79 -3.32 -7.38 5.65
C ARG A 79 -4.47 -6.60 6.31
N LEU A 80 -5.54 -6.29 5.60
CA LEU A 80 -6.72 -5.65 6.18
C LEU A 80 -7.35 -6.57 7.25
N ASP A 81 -7.51 -7.85 6.92
CA ASP A 81 -8.08 -8.85 7.83
C ASP A 81 -7.21 -9.04 9.08
N GLU A 82 -5.88 -9.13 8.93
CA GLU A 82 -4.92 -9.21 10.04
C GLU A 82 -5.03 -8.04 11.03
N PHE A 83 -5.46 -6.86 10.56
CA PHE A 83 -5.64 -5.67 11.37
C PHE A 83 -7.08 -5.46 11.84
N GLY A 84 -7.95 -6.47 11.67
CA GLY A 84 -9.31 -6.47 12.19
C GLY A 84 -10.31 -5.72 11.31
N PHE A 85 -9.96 -5.41 10.06
CA PHE A 85 -10.86 -4.76 9.11
C PHE A 85 -11.77 -5.73 8.35
N ASN A 86 -11.85 -6.97 8.79
CA ASN A 86 -12.79 -7.93 8.22
C ASN A 86 -14.24 -7.41 8.38
N GLY A 87 -15.02 -7.46 7.30
CA GLY A 87 -16.41 -7.01 7.28
C GLY A 87 -16.63 -5.50 7.12
N ILE A 88 -15.58 -4.68 7.11
CA ILE A 88 -15.72 -3.23 6.86
C ILE A 88 -15.35 -2.81 5.44
N TYR A 89 -14.67 -3.68 4.69
CA TYR A 89 -14.41 -3.47 3.27
C TYR A 89 -15.23 -4.45 2.43
N HIS A 90 -15.58 -4.02 1.23
CA HIS A 90 -16.15 -4.86 0.20
C HIS A 90 -15.19 -4.87 -0.98
N THR A 91 -15.17 -5.97 -1.72
CA THR A 91 -14.34 -6.04 -2.92
C THR A 91 -15.24 -6.17 -4.12
N GLU A 92 -15.30 -5.11 -4.90
CA GLU A 92 -15.89 -5.15 -6.23
C GLU A 92 -14.79 -5.62 -7.18
N MET A 93 -15.02 -6.76 -7.81
CA MET A 93 -14.24 -7.09 -9.00
C MET A 93 -14.71 -6.18 -10.12
N GLY A 94 -13.81 -5.86 -11.05
CA GLY A 94 -14.28 -5.56 -12.41
C GLY A 94 -15.14 -6.72 -12.94
#